data_AF-A0A8J3Q0Q8-F1
#
_entry.id   AF-A0A8J3Q0Q8-F1
#
_cell.length_a   1.000
_cell.length_b   1.000
_cell.length_c   1.000
_cell.angle_alpha   90.00
_cell.angle_beta   90.00
_cell.angle_gamma   90.00
#
_symmetry.space_group_name_H-M   'P 1'
#
loop_
_entity.id
_entity.type
_entity.pdbx_description
1 polymer ?
#
loop_
_entity_poly.entity_id
_entity_poly.type
_entity_poly.pdbx_seq_one_letter_code
_entity_poly.pdbx_strand_id
1 'polypeptide(L)'
;MDTDRLIAARPRPTITPARCAERLRIQLERHGVEADVHEGYGLALVSVWIELVVWTDGRWFRWSSGRTSISGRPVYSFTPALDVVTAARRIADRYNELRRNHPCSPHFLGEES
;
A
#
# COMPACT_ATOMS: atom_id res chain seq x y z
N MET A 1 -9.88 -44.67 23.65
CA MET A 1 -9.40 -43.60 24.55
C MET A 1 -9.03 -42.43 23.67
N ASP A 2 -9.95 -41.47 23.56
CA ASP A 2 -9.78 -40.21 22.85
C ASP A 2 -8.78 -39.32 23.58
N THR A 3 -7.61 -39.12 22.98
CA THR A 3 -6.71 -38.01 23.32
C THR A 3 -7.01 -36.82 22.42
N ASP A 4 -8.27 -36.39 22.43
CA ASP A 4 -8.71 -35.13 21.84
C ASP A 4 -8.75 -34.06 22.94
N ARG A 5 -7.59 -33.43 23.16
CA ARG A 5 -7.53 -32.13 23.83
C ARG A 5 -6.71 -31.18 22.97
N LEU A 6 -7.37 -30.77 21.89
CA LEU A 6 -7.26 -29.47 21.24
C LEU A 6 -6.88 -28.35 22.23
N ILE A 7 -5.59 -28.10 22.35
CA ILE A 7 -5.10 -26.73 22.42
C ILE A 7 -4.66 -26.39 20.99
N ALA A 8 -5.64 -26.26 20.09
CA ALA A 8 -5.42 -25.49 18.88
C ALA A 8 -5.07 -24.09 19.35
N ALA A 9 -3.77 -23.74 19.25
CA ALA A 9 -3.33 -22.37 19.44
C ALA A 9 -4.26 -21.52 18.59
N ARG A 10 -5.07 -20.65 19.22
CA ARG A 10 -5.96 -19.74 18.49
C ARG A 10 -5.10 -19.11 17.39
N PRO A 11 -5.44 -19.29 16.10
CA PRO A 11 -4.74 -18.55 15.07
C PRO A 11 -4.87 -17.08 15.47
N ARG A 12 -3.74 -16.39 15.69
CA ARG A 12 -3.79 -14.92 15.79
C ARG A 12 -4.60 -14.46 14.58
N PRO A 13 -5.66 -13.65 14.74
CA PRO A 13 -6.45 -13.23 13.60
C PRO A 13 -5.50 -12.54 12.62
N THR A 14 -5.15 -13.25 11.55
CA THR A 14 -4.35 -12.71 10.46
C THR A 14 -5.18 -11.59 9.91
N ILE A 15 -4.69 -10.35 10.02
CA ILE A 15 -5.41 -9.20 9.50
C ILE A 15 -5.59 -9.45 8.01
N THR A 16 -6.84 -9.40 7.53
CA THR A 16 -7.12 -9.64 6.11
C THR A 16 -6.38 -8.60 5.26
N PRO A 17 -5.94 -8.95 4.05
CA PRO A 17 -5.31 -8.00 3.12
C PRO A 17 -6.10 -6.70 2.99
N ALA A 18 -7.42 -6.80 2.82
CA ALA A 18 -8.34 -5.66 2.75
C ALA A 18 -8.28 -4.77 3.98
N ARG A 19 -8.29 -5.36 5.18
CA ARG A 19 -8.22 -4.59 6.43
C ARG A 19 -6.85 -3.95 6.62
N CYS A 20 -5.77 -4.58 6.16
CA CYS A 20 -4.45 -3.96 6.12
C CYS A 20 -4.41 -2.77 5.16
N ALA A 21 -4.96 -2.94 3.95
CA ALA A 21 -5.05 -1.88 2.94
C ALA A 21 -5.89 -0.68 3.43
N GLU A 22 -7.04 -0.93 4.05
CA GLU A 22 -7.89 0.13 4.59
C GLU A 22 -7.22 0.88 5.74
N ARG A 23 -6.51 0.16 6.63
CA ARG A 23 -5.70 0.81 7.67
C ARG A 23 -4.63 1.71 7.08
N LEU A 24 -4.00 1.29 5.98
CA LEU A 24 -3.01 2.10 5.28
C LEU A 24 -3.67 3.34 4.65
N ARG A 25 -4.81 3.19 3.96
CA ARG A 25 -5.59 4.31 3.38
C ARG A 25 -5.89 5.38 4.43
N ILE A 26 -6.43 4.98 5.59
CA ILE A 26 -6.73 5.89 6.70
C ILE A 26 -5.46 6.57 7.25
N GLN A 27 -4.33 5.86 7.32
CA GLN A 27 -3.08 6.51 7.74
C GLN A 27 -2.55 7.48 6.69
N LEU A 28 -2.72 7.20 5.40
CA LEU A 28 -2.33 8.10 4.30
C LEU A 28 -3.14 9.39 4.29
N GLU A 29 -4.44 9.33 4.62
CA GLU A 29 -5.29 10.52 4.77
C GLU A 29 -4.72 11.50 5.82
N ARG A 30 -4.12 10.99 6.91
CA ARG A 30 -3.45 11.82 7.93
C ARG A 30 -2.24 12.57 7.40
N HIS A 31 -1.67 12.12 6.28
CA HIS A 31 -0.60 12.78 5.55
C HIS A 31 -1.11 13.63 4.37
N GLY A 32 -2.43 13.79 4.21
CA GLY A 32 -3.03 14.53 3.09
C GLY A 32 -2.91 13.80 1.76
N VAL A 33 -2.81 12.47 1.79
CA VAL A 33 -2.68 11.63 0.59
C VAL A 33 -3.98 10.84 0.40
N GLU A 34 -4.73 11.18 -0.65
CA GLU A 34 -5.90 10.42 -1.07
C GLU A 34 -5.48 9.12 -1.75
N ALA A 35 -6.22 8.05 -1.49
CA ALA A 35 -5.92 6.74 -2.05
C ALA A 35 -7.17 5.86 -2.08
N ASP A 36 -7.21 4.94 -3.05
CA ASP A 36 -8.31 3.99 -3.26
C ASP A 36 -7.88 2.56 -2.95
N VAL A 37 -8.76 1.79 -2.29
CA VAL A 37 -8.52 0.39 -1.93
C VAL A 37 -9.26 -0.55 -2.87
N HIS A 38 -8.55 -1.56 -3.36
CA HIS A 38 -9.10 -2.62 -4.21
C HIS A 38 -8.73 -3.98 -3.62
N GLU A 39 -9.67 -4.92 -3.53
CA GLU A 39 -9.43 -6.27 -3.02
C GLU A 39 -9.68 -7.32 -4.11
N GLY A 40 -8.85 -8.37 -4.15
CA GLY A 40 -9.08 -9.53 -5.00
C GLY A 40 -8.02 -10.60 -4.83
N TYR A 41 -8.38 -11.87 -5.05
CA TYR A 41 -7.44 -13.01 -5.08
C TYR A 41 -6.54 -13.16 -3.84
N GLY A 42 -7.05 -12.83 -2.65
CA GLY A 42 -6.25 -12.88 -1.40
C GLY A 42 -5.19 -11.78 -1.28
N LEU A 43 -5.30 -10.73 -2.10
CA LEU A 43 -4.48 -9.53 -2.07
C LEU A 43 -5.38 -8.29 -1.96
N ALA A 44 -4.79 -7.20 -1.50
CA ALA A 44 -5.38 -5.87 -1.61
C ALA A 44 -4.36 -4.88 -2.17
N LEU A 45 -4.86 -3.93 -2.95
CA LEU A 45 -4.12 -2.84 -3.56
C LEU A 45 -4.58 -1.52 -2.95
N VAL A 46 -3.65 -0.59 -2.77
CA VAL A 46 -3.89 0.80 -2.42
C VAL A 46 -3.31 1.63 -3.56
N SER A 47 -4.18 2.19 -4.40
CA SER A 47 -3.82 3.08 -5.49
C SER A 47 -3.63 4.48 -4.93
N VAL A 48 -2.40 5.02 -5.00
CA VAL A 48 -2.05 6.31 -4.36
C VAL A 48 -1.82 7.40 -5.39
N TRP A 49 -1.07 7.11 -6.45
CA TRP A 49 -0.77 8.05 -7.52
C TRP A 49 -0.35 7.30 -8.79
N ILE A 50 -0.21 8.01 -9.91
CA ILE A 50 0.43 7.44 -11.10
C ILE A 50 1.83 6.91 -10.72
N GLU A 51 2.10 5.66 -11.09
CA GLU A 51 3.32 4.91 -10.74
C GLU A 51 3.53 4.59 -9.24
N LEU A 52 2.56 4.89 -8.37
CA LEU A 52 2.59 4.56 -6.94
C LEU A 52 1.35 3.74 -6.56
N VAL A 53 1.49 2.42 -6.70
CA VAL A 53 0.54 1.44 -6.20
C VAL A 53 1.21 0.61 -5.11
N VAL A 54 0.51 0.46 -3.99
CA VAL A 54 0.93 -0.38 -2.88
C VAL A 54 0.10 -1.65 -2.90
N TRP A 55 0.68 -2.81 -2.65
CA TRP A 55 -0.08 -4.04 -2.45
C TRP A 55 0.27 -4.73 -1.15
N THR A 56 -0.68 -5.51 -0.66
CA THR A 56 -0.53 -6.29 0.56
C THR A 56 -1.21 -7.65 0.48
N ASP A 57 -0.57 -8.63 1.11
CA ASP A 57 -1.09 -9.97 1.42
C ASP A 57 -1.54 -10.09 2.88
N GLY A 58 -1.66 -8.95 3.58
CA GLY A 58 -1.93 -8.90 5.03
C GLY A 58 -0.69 -9.03 5.91
N ARG A 59 0.48 -9.37 5.36
CA ARG A 59 1.76 -9.48 6.09
C ARG A 59 2.72 -8.35 5.77
N TRP A 60 2.76 -7.92 4.51
CA TRP A 60 3.67 -6.88 4.04
C TRP A 60 2.94 -5.85 3.19
N PHE A 61 3.36 -4.60 3.28
CA PHE A 61 3.13 -3.59 2.25
C PHE A 61 4.31 -3.59 1.29
N ARG A 62 4.05 -3.54 -0.02
CA ARG A 62 5.07 -3.48 -1.07
C ARG A 62 4.69 -2.43 -2.10
N TRP A 63 5.67 -1.67 -2.60
CA TRP A 63 5.49 -0.64 -3.63
C TRP A 63 6.79 -0.39 -4.40
N SER A 64 6.70 0.16 -5.60
CA SER A 64 7.90 0.57 -6.35
C SER A 64 8.60 1.73 -5.66
N SER A 65 9.91 1.64 -5.46
CA SER A 65 10.71 2.75 -4.94
C SER A 65 10.98 3.84 -5.98
N GLY A 66 10.56 3.64 -7.24
CA GLY A 66 10.88 4.53 -8.35
C GLY A 66 12.29 4.40 -8.91
N ARG A 67 13.12 3.52 -8.32
CA ARG A 67 14.44 3.19 -8.84
C ARG A 67 14.35 2.00 -9.78
N THR A 68 15.20 1.99 -10.79
CA THR A 68 15.43 0.84 -11.65
C THR A 68 16.77 0.19 -11.30
N SER A 69 16.82 -1.14 -11.35
CA SER A 69 18.07 -1.88 -11.23
C SER A 69 18.93 -1.68 -12.49
N ILE A 70 20.20 -2.12 -12.43
CA ILE A 70 21.10 -2.15 -13.60
C ILE A 70 20.48 -2.96 -14.75
N SER A 71 19.66 -3.98 -14.43
CA SER A 71 18.93 -4.80 -15.40
C SER A 71 17.59 -4.20 -15.87
N GLY A 72 17.29 -2.94 -15.50
CA GLY A 72 16.07 -2.24 -15.89
C GLY A 72 14.81 -2.64 -15.11
N ARG A 73 14.91 -3.46 -14.06
CA ARG A 73 13.75 -3.90 -13.27
C ARG A 73 13.42 -2.89 -12.18
N PRO A 74 12.13 -2.61 -11.89
CA PRO A 74 11.74 -1.77 -10.77
C PRO A 74 12.25 -2.34 -9.44
N VAL A 75 12.85 -1.49 -8.62
CA VAL A 75 13.28 -1.83 -7.26
C VAL A 75 12.12 -1.61 -6.31
N TYR A 76 11.70 -2.66 -5.62
CA TYR A 76 10.58 -2.60 -4.67
C TYR A 76 11.05 -2.27 -3.26
N SER A 77 10.26 -1.43 -2.59
CA SER A 77 10.31 -1.22 -1.15
C SER A 77 9.24 -2.05 -0.45
N PHE A 78 9.49 -2.40 0.80
CA PHE A 78 8.52 -3.10 1.62
C PHE A 78 8.56 -2.64 3.08
N THR A 79 7.48 -2.88 3.81
CA THR A 79 7.34 -2.64 5.25
C THR A 79 6.34 -3.66 5.83
N PRO A 80 6.54 -4.19 7.05
CA PRO A 80 5.56 -5.08 7.67
C PRO A 80 4.19 -4.43 7.77
N ALA A 81 3.11 -5.20 7.57
CA ALA A 81 1.74 -4.68 7.65
C ALA A 81 1.36 -4.21 9.07
N LEU A 82 2.07 -4.69 10.09
CA LEU A 82 1.93 -4.23 11.46
C LEU A 82 2.45 -2.79 11.65
N ASP A 83 3.44 -2.35 10.87
CA ASP A 83 4.06 -1.03 10.95
C ASP A 83 3.41 -0.03 9.99
N VAL A 84 2.07 0.02 10.01
CA VAL A 84 1.27 0.82 9.07
C VAL A 84 1.61 2.31 9.09
N VAL A 85 1.99 2.86 10.24
CA VAL A 85 2.41 4.27 10.37
C VAL A 85 3.72 4.52 9.61
N THR A 86 4.70 3.62 9.76
CA THR A 86 5.97 3.71 9.03
C THR A 86 5.76 3.54 7.53
N ALA A 87 4.89 2.60 7.13
CA ALA A 87 4.53 2.41 5.73
C ALA A 87 3.90 3.69 5.16
N ALA A 88 2.87 4.24 5.82
CA ALA A 88 2.18 5.45 5.38
C ALA A 88 3.13 6.64 5.23
N ARG A 89 4.03 6.87 6.20
CA ARG A 89 5.03 7.93 6.10
C ARG A 89 5.93 7.77 4.88
N ARG A 90 6.49 6.58 4.65
CA ARG A 90 7.41 6.33 3.51
C ARG A 90 6.70 6.45 2.17
N ILE A 91 5.44 6.04 2.11
CA ILE A 91 4.61 6.16 0.90
C ILE A 91 4.25 7.63 0.66
N ALA A 92 3.92 8.40 1.70
CA ALA A 92 3.66 9.83 1.60
C ALA A 92 4.89 10.62 1.14
N ASP A 93 6.08 10.29 1.67
CA ASP A 93 7.34 10.87 1.21
C ASP A 93 7.55 10.60 -0.29
N ARG A 94 7.30 9.36 -0.73
CA ARG A 94 7.39 8.98 -2.15
C ARG A 94 6.34 9.68 -3.02
N TYR A 95 5.12 9.81 -2.54
CA TYR A 95 4.05 10.56 -3.21
C TYR A 95 4.48 12.02 -3.44
N ASN A 96 5.03 12.67 -2.41
CA ASN A 96 5.51 14.05 -2.51
C ASN A 96 6.67 14.19 -3.50
N GLU A 97 7.58 13.21 -3.59
CA GLU A 97 8.62 13.16 -4.62
C GLU A 97 8.01 13.08 -6.03
N LEU A 98 7.08 12.15 -6.25
CA LEU A 98 6.43 11.94 -7.54
C LEU A 98 5.64 13.18 -7.98
N ARG A 99 4.89 13.79 -7.06
CA ARG A 99 4.10 15.00 -7.34
C ARG A 99 4.96 16.20 -7.72
N ARG A 100 6.19 16.33 -7.16
CA ARG A 100 7.15 17.37 -7.58
C ARG A 100 7.71 17.12 -8.97
N ASN A 101 7.93 15.86 -9.34
CA ASN A 101 8.55 15.49 -10.61
C ASN A 101 7.54 15.34 -11.77
N HIS A 102 6.27 15.13 -11.43
CA HIS A 102 5.15 15.05 -12.36
C HIS A 102 4.08 16.06 -11.93
N PRO A 103 4.30 17.38 -12.12
CA PRO A 103 3.22 18.34 -11.96
C PRO A 103 2.06 17.89 -12.87
N CYS A 104 0.84 17.88 -12.33
CA CYS A 104 -0.36 17.46 -13.05
C CYS A 104 -0.32 18.03 -14.47
N SER A 105 -0.42 17.15 -15.47
CA SER A 105 -0.47 17.60 -16.86
C SER A 105 -1.57 18.68 -16.97
N PRO A 106 -1.29 19.86 -17.54
CA PRO A 106 -2.24 20.97 -17.59
C PRO A 106 -3.54 20.65 -18.34
N HIS A 107 -3.64 19.48 -19.00
CA HIS A 107 -4.82 19.04 -19.73
C HIS A 107 -6.06 18.70 -18.87
N PHE A 108 -5.98 18.77 -17.53
CA PHE A 108 -7.14 18.63 -16.64
C PHE A 108 -7.74 19.96 -16.16
N LEU A 109 -7.13 21.10 -16.49
CA LEU A 109 -7.78 22.41 -16.38
C LEU A 109 -8.59 22.60 -17.66
N GLY A 110 -9.88 22.27 -17.59
CA GLY A 110 -10.80 22.45 -18.70
C GLY A 110 -10.71 23.87 -19.26
N GLU A 111 -10.38 23.97 -20.54
CA GLU A 111 -10.83 25.10 -21.34
C GLU A 111 -12.34 24.92 -21.55
N GLU A 112 -13.15 25.41 -20.60
CA GLU A 112 -14.53 25.76 -20.93
C GLU A 112 -14.48 27.14 -21.59
N SER A 113 -14.69 27.16 -22.91
CA SER A 113 -14.97 28.35 -23.71
C SER A 113 -16.29 29.02 -23.34
#